data_AF-A0A445CUJ5-F1
#
_entry.id   AF-A0A445CUJ5-F1
#
_cell.length_a   1.000
_cell.length_b   1.000
_cell.length_c   1.000
_cell.angle_alpha   90.00
_cell.angle_beta   90.00
_cell.angle_gamma   90.00
#
_symmetry.space_group_name_H-M   'P 1'
#
loop_
_entity.id
_entity.type
_entity.pdbx_description
1 polymer ?
#
loop_
_entity_poly.entity_id
_entity_poly.type
_entity_poly.pdbx_seq_one_letter_code
_entity_poly.pdbx_strand_id
1 'polypeptide(L)'
;MMSSSDITGILDNSKELDRLRKEQEDILLEINRLHKKLQTEGNEQKRKRVKTESDISRMSNLKGEQVAARVTPRNADKDEWFVVKVIHFDKESKEVEVLDEEPGDDEEGSGQRQYKLPMGNIIPFPKSNDPSGAPDFPPGSHVLAVYPGTTALYKATVVHGHRKRKTDDYVLEFDDDEEDGSLPQRTVPFHKVVALPEGHRQ
;
A
#
# COMPACT_ATOMS: atom_id res chain seq x y z
N MET A 1 -60.52 -44.71 32.39
CA MET A 1 -60.76 -43.97 31.14
C MET A 1 -60.24 -42.55 31.37
N MET A 2 -59.29 -42.06 30.57
CA MET A 2 -58.81 -40.67 30.69
C MET A 2 -59.87 -39.72 30.12
N SER A 3 -60.07 -38.56 30.75
CA SER A 3 -61.06 -37.55 30.35
C SER A 3 -60.65 -36.88 29.02
N SER A 4 -61.59 -36.52 28.16
CA SER A 4 -61.25 -35.82 26.90
C SER A 4 -60.59 -34.44 27.12
N SER A 5 -60.78 -33.85 28.30
CA SER A 5 -60.09 -32.63 28.73
C SER A 5 -58.57 -32.83 28.90
N ASP A 6 -58.12 -34.01 29.34
CA ASP A 6 -56.69 -34.32 29.54
C ASP A 6 -55.97 -34.52 28.19
N ILE A 7 -56.66 -35.09 27.20
CA ILE A 7 -56.13 -35.33 25.85
C ILE A 7 -55.88 -34.00 25.12
N THR A 8 -56.80 -33.03 25.28
CA THR A 8 -56.66 -31.68 24.69
C THR A 8 -55.45 -30.95 25.27
N GLY A 9 -55.25 -31.00 26.60
CA GLY A 9 -54.10 -30.38 27.25
C GLY A 9 -52.75 -30.97 26.83
N ILE A 10 -52.68 -32.28 26.56
CA ILE A 10 -51.46 -32.94 26.06
C ILE A 10 -51.14 -32.51 24.62
N LEU A 11 -52.16 -32.38 23.76
CA LEU A 11 -52.00 -31.93 22.38
C LEU A 11 -51.50 -30.48 22.29
N ASP A 12 -52.00 -29.58 23.13
CA ASP A 12 -51.56 -28.19 23.13
C ASP A 12 -50.14 -28.04 23.69
N ASN A 13 -49.78 -28.79 24.74
CA ASN A 13 -48.40 -28.88 25.21
C ASN A 13 -47.45 -29.40 24.12
N SER A 14 -47.86 -30.39 23.32
CA SER A 14 -47.03 -30.89 22.21
C SER A 14 -46.75 -29.81 21.16
N LYS A 15 -47.76 -29.01 20.80
CA LYS A 15 -47.60 -27.89 19.85
C LYS A 15 -46.69 -26.81 20.40
N GLU A 16 -46.81 -26.50 21.68
CA GLU A 16 -45.95 -25.54 22.35
C GLU A 16 -44.49 -26.02 22.38
N LEU A 17 -44.28 -27.32 22.63
CA LEU A 17 -42.97 -27.95 22.64
C LEU A 17 -42.30 -27.97 21.26
N ASP A 18 -43.06 -28.19 20.18
CA ASP A 18 -42.56 -28.07 18.80
C ASP A 18 -42.21 -26.63 18.41
N ARG A 19 -42.99 -25.64 18.88
CA ARG A 19 -42.66 -24.22 18.69
C ARG A 19 -41.37 -23.84 19.41
N LEU A 20 -41.22 -24.25 20.67
CA LEU A 20 -40.01 -24.03 21.46
C LEU A 20 -38.78 -24.69 20.83
N ARG A 21 -38.92 -25.90 20.28
CA ARG A 21 -37.82 -26.56 19.54
C ARG A 21 -37.37 -25.77 18.32
N LYS A 22 -38.34 -25.27 17.53
CA LYS A 22 -38.03 -24.46 16.35
C LYS A 22 -37.35 -23.14 16.72
N GLU A 23 -37.83 -22.48 17.77
CA GLU A 23 -37.23 -21.24 18.27
C GLU A 23 -35.80 -21.46 18.79
N GLN A 24 -35.54 -22.58 19.49
CA GLN A 24 -34.18 -22.95 19.89
C GLN A 24 -33.26 -23.19 18.69
N GLU A 25 -33.75 -23.80 17.61
CA GLU A 25 -32.97 -24.03 16.39
C GLU A 25 -32.62 -22.71 15.68
N ASP A 26 -33.56 -21.79 15.58
CA ASP A 26 -33.35 -20.45 15.02
C ASP A 26 -32.34 -19.64 15.87
N ILE A 27 -32.44 -19.72 17.20
CA ILE A 27 -31.48 -19.08 18.12
C ILE A 27 -30.08 -19.67 17.93
N LEU A 28 -29.97 -21.00 17.79
CA LEU A 28 -28.67 -21.67 17.57
C LEU A 28 -28.02 -21.22 16.26
N LEU A 29 -28.81 -21.08 15.19
CA LEU A 29 -28.33 -20.59 13.90
C LEU A 29 -27.82 -19.14 13.99
N GLU A 30 -28.54 -18.27 14.71
CA GLU A 30 -28.14 -16.88 14.88
C GLU A 30 -26.88 -16.75 15.76
N ILE A 31 -26.77 -17.52 16.84
CA ILE A 31 -25.54 -17.58 17.66
C ILE A 31 -24.35 -17.99 16.80
N ASN A 32 -24.48 -19.02 15.97
CA ASN A 32 -23.41 -19.47 15.09
C ASN A 32 -23.03 -18.40 14.05
N ARG A 33 -24.01 -17.69 13.50
CA ARG A 33 -23.79 -16.58 12.55
C ARG A 33 -23.01 -15.44 13.21
N LEU A 34 -23.41 -15.03 14.41
CA LEU A 34 -22.75 -13.97 15.19
C LEU A 34 -21.32 -14.38 15.58
N HIS A 35 -21.13 -15.63 16.03
CA HIS A 35 -19.80 -16.13 16.40
C HIS A 35 -18.83 -16.10 15.20
N LYS A 36 -19.31 -16.47 14.00
CA LYS A 36 -18.51 -16.41 12.77
C LYS A 36 -18.12 -14.98 12.41
N LYS A 37 -19.04 -14.02 12.50
CA LYS A 37 -18.75 -12.59 12.26
C LYS A 37 -17.73 -12.02 13.24
N LEU A 38 -17.88 -12.32 14.53
CA LEU A 38 -16.99 -11.82 15.57
C LEU A 38 -15.55 -12.33 15.38
N GLN A 39 -15.39 -13.59 14.93
CA GLN A 39 -14.08 -14.15 14.63
C GLN A 39 -13.43 -13.49 13.40
N THR A 40 -14.19 -13.21 12.34
CA THR A 40 -13.64 -12.55 11.14
C THR A 40 -13.24 -11.09 11.43
N GLU A 41 -14.12 -10.33 12.09
CA GLU A 41 -13.87 -8.90 12.38
C GLU A 41 -12.74 -8.72 13.40
N GLY A 42 -12.71 -9.55 14.45
CA GLY A 42 -11.63 -9.51 15.44
C GLY A 42 -10.27 -9.87 14.84
N ASN A 43 -10.23 -10.79 13.85
CA ASN A 43 -9.00 -11.14 13.17
C ASN A 43 -8.55 -10.05 12.18
N GLU A 44 -9.49 -9.40 11.48
CA GLU A 44 -9.18 -8.24 10.63
C GLU A 44 -8.66 -7.04 11.42
N GLN A 45 -9.26 -6.73 12.56
CA GLN A 45 -8.79 -5.65 13.44
C GLN A 45 -7.40 -5.93 13.99
N LYS A 46 -7.14 -7.17 14.44
CA LYS A 46 -5.79 -7.60 14.86
C LYS A 46 -4.78 -7.50 13.72
N ARG A 47 -5.13 -7.96 12.51
CA ARG A 47 -4.26 -7.87 11.32
C ARG A 47 -3.96 -6.42 10.92
N LYS A 48 -4.98 -5.55 10.92
CA LYS A 48 -4.83 -4.12 10.63
C LYS A 48 -3.91 -3.43 11.65
N ARG A 49 -4.04 -3.78 12.93
CA ARG A 49 -3.19 -3.26 14.01
C ARG A 49 -1.73 -3.70 13.85
N VAL A 50 -1.49 -5.00 13.66
CA VAL A 50 -0.13 -5.55 13.47
C VAL A 50 0.55 -4.98 12.22
N LYS A 51 -0.20 -4.82 11.11
CA LYS A 51 0.31 -4.16 9.89
C LYS A 51 0.73 -2.72 10.17
N THR A 52 -0.11 -1.96 10.86
CA THR A 52 0.16 -0.56 11.23
C THR A 52 1.42 -0.42 12.08
N GLU A 53 1.60 -1.27 13.11
CA GLU A 53 2.79 -1.22 13.97
C GLU A 53 4.07 -1.55 13.20
N SER A 54 4.00 -2.52 12.28
CA SER A 54 5.12 -2.90 11.41
C SER A 54 5.50 -1.76 10.46
N ASP A 55 4.52 -1.09 9.88
CA ASP A 55 4.75 0.04 8.97
C ASP A 55 5.35 1.25 9.72
N ILE A 56 4.86 1.58 10.92
CA ILE A 56 5.44 2.63 11.77
C ILE A 56 6.91 2.32 12.10
N SER A 57 7.21 1.06 12.44
CA SER A 57 8.59 0.65 12.74
C SER A 57 9.49 0.81 11.52
N ARG A 58 9.04 0.38 10.33
CA ARG A 58 9.76 0.57 9.07
C ARG A 58 10.04 2.04 8.78
N MET A 59 9.02 2.90 8.85
CA MET A 59 9.15 4.34 8.61
C MET A 59 10.15 5.02 9.54
N SER A 60 10.17 4.62 10.82
CA SER A 60 11.12 5.18 11.78
C SER A 60 12.59 4.85 11.48
N ASN A 61 12.85 3.75 10.74
CA ASN A 61 14.19 3.36 10.32
C ASN A 61 14.65 4.05 9.03
N LEU A 62 13.76 4.76 8.33
CA LEU A 62 14.10 5.47 7.08
C LEU A 62 14.70 6.85 7.33
N LYS A 63 14.86 7.28 8.58
CA LYS A 63 15.43 8.60 8.89
C LYS A 63 16.83 8.74 8.28
N GLY A 64 17.00 9.74 7.42
CA GLY A 64 18.23 10.02 6.68
C GLY A 64 18.37 9.25 5.37
N GLU A 65 17.50 8.28 5.08
CA GLU A 65 17.45 7.60 3.78
C GLU A 65 16.68 8.42 2.74
N GLN A 66 17.06 8.23 1.48
CA GLN A 66 16.32 8.72 0.33
C GLN A 66 15.14 7.81 0.05
N VAL A 67 13.99 8.41 -0.25
CA VAL A 67 12.72 7.73 -0.52
C VAL A 67 12.00 8.44 -1.66
N ALA A 68 11.13 7.73 -2.37
CA ALA A 68 10.21 8.35 -3.29
C ALA A 68 9.01 8.90 -2.51
N ALA A 69 8.69 10.16 -2.70
CA ALA A 69 7.57 10.81 -2.03
C ALA A 69 6.62 11.46 -3.01
N ARG A 70 5.33 11.21 -2.82
CA ARG A 70 4.28 11.89 -3.57
C ARG A 70 3.95 13.22 -2.92
N VAL A 71 4.38 14.30 -3.56
CA VAL A 71 4.17 15.69 -3.10
C VAL A 71 2.90 16.32 -3.68
N THR A 72 2.17 15.56 -4.50
CA THR A 72 1.02 16.03 -5.26
C THR A 72 -0.10 16.58 -4.36
N PRO A 73 -0.59 17.81 -4.60
CA PRO A 73 -1.76 18.33 -3.91
C PRO A 73 -3.02 17.56 -4.35
N ARG A 74 -4.01 17.47 -3.45
CA ARG A 74 -5.21 16.61 -3.60
C ARG A 74 -6.07 16.91 -4.84
N ASN A 75 -5.88 18.06 -5.47
CA ASN A 75 -6.61 18.54 -6.64
C ASN A 75 -5.80 18.49 -7.94
N ALA A 76 -4.58 17.94 -7.94
CA ALA A 76 -3.83 17.81 -9.18
C ALA A 76 -4.35 16.65 -10.02
N ASP A 77 -4.29 16.82 -11.33
CA ASP A 77 -4.67 15.81 -12.30
C ASP A 77 -3.59 14.72 -12.48
N LYS A 78 -2.36 14.98 -12.03
CA LYS A 78 -1.19 14.11 -12.16
C LYS A 78 -0.47 13.94 -10.83
N ASP A 79 -0.04 12.72 -10.53
CA ASP A 79 0.77 12.43 -9.34
C ASP A 79 2.26 12.69 -9.61
N GLU A 80 2.79 13.72 -8.98
CA GLU A 80 4.21 14.05 -8.96
C GLU A 80 4.95 13.36 -7.80
N TRP A 81 6.03 12.65 -8.15
CA TRP A 81 6.88 11.92 -7.23
C TRP A 81 8.32 12.45 -7.28
N PHE A 82 8.91 12.67 -6.12
CA PHE A 82 10.29 13.16 -5.99
C PHE A 82 11.13 12.27 -5.09
N VAL A 83 12.42 12.23 -5.37
CA VAL A 83 13.45 11.68 -4.49
C VAL A 83 13.68 12.68 -3.38
N VAL A 84 13.29 12.31 -2.17
CA VAL A 84 13.41 13.16 -0.99
C VAL A 84 14.13 12.42 0.11
N LYS A 85 14.75 13.15 1.02
CA LYS A 85 15.41 12.61 2.21
C LYS A 85 14.50 12.70 3.42
N VAL A 86 14.32 11.60 4.13
CA VAL A 86 13.50 11.61 5.36
C VAL A 86 14.26 12.35 6.47
N ILE A 87 13.69 13.42 6.99
CA ILE A 87 14.25 14.21 8.09
C ILE A 87 13.71 13.71 9.42
N HIS A 88 12.40 13.51 9.49
CA HIS A 88 11.72 13.13 10.70
C HIS A 88 10.46 12.29 10.40
N PHE A 89 10.10 11.41 11.32
CA PHE A 89 8.85 10.66 11.25
C PHE A 89 8.12 10.77 12.57
N ASP A 90 6.93 11.35 12.51
CA ASP A 90 6.02 11.48 13.64
C ASP A 90 5.16 10.21 13.73
N LYS A 91 5.38 9.42 14.79
CA LYS A 91 4.67 8.16 15.02
C LYS A 91 3.21 8.37 15.45
N GLU A 92 2.90 9.53 16.02
CA GLU A 92 1.57 9.88 16.53
C GLU A 92 0.67 10.36 15.39
N SER A 93 1.14 11.32 14.60
CA SER A 93 0.39 11.84 13.44
C SER A 93 0.53 10.97 12.19
N LYS A 94 1.49 10.04 12.17
CA LYS A 94 1.82 9.19 11.01
C LYS A 94 2.30 10.00 9.80
N GLU A 95 2.87 11.16 10.08
CA GLU A 95 3.42 12.07 9.08
C GLU A 95 4.94 11.98 9.03
N VAL A 96 5.46 12.14 7.82
CA VAL A 96 6.87 12.05 7.50
C VAL A 96 7.28 13.40 6.98
N GLU A 97 8.25 14.00 7.65
CA GLU A 97 8.92 15.20 7.19
C GLU A 97 10.06 14.79 6.28
N VAL A 98 9.99 15.25 5.04
CA VAL A 98 10.95 14.93 3.99
C VAL A 98 11.50 16.20 3.37
N LEU A 99 12.74 16.14 2.92
CA LEU A 99 13.46 17.24 2.29
C LEU A 99 13.78 16.87 0.85
N ASP A 100 13.32 17.68 -0.10
CA ASP A 100 13.76 17.60 -1.48
C ASP A 100 15.14 18.24 -1.61
N GLU A 101 16.09 17.45 -2.11
CA GLU A 101 17.49 17.84 -2.32
C GLU A 101 17.74 18.22 -3.80
N GLU A 102 16.71 18.60 -4.56
CA GLU A 102 16.89 19.15 -5.92
C GLU A 102 17.99 20.24 -5.88
N PRO A 103 19.07 20.10 -6.69
CA PRO A 103 20.14 21.07 -6.71
C PRO A 103 19.57 22.38 -7.27
N GLY A 104 19.27 23.32 -6.38
CA GLY A 104 18.81 24.65 -6.77
C GLY A 104 19.86 25.30 -7.67
N ASP A 105 19.43 25.69 -8.87
CA ASP A 105 20.25 26.31 -9.91
C ASP A 105 20.66 27.76 -9.58
N ASP A 106 20.36 28.26 -8.37
CA ASP A 106 20.55 29.65 -8.00
C ASP A 106 21.49 29.84 -6.80
N GLU A 107 22.44 30.76 -6.99
CA GLU A 107 23.49 31.22 -6.06
C GLU A 107 23.02 31.78 -4.70
N GLU A 108 21.79 31.55 -4.25
CA GLU A 108 21.27 32.12 -2.99
C GLU A 108 20.37 31.14 -2.19
N GLY A 109 21.01 30.10 -1.63
CA GLY A 109 20.75 29.66 -0.25
C GLY A 109 19.37 29.08 0.16
N SER A 110 18.45 28.71 -0.73
CA SER A 110 17.14 28.16 -0.32
C SER A 110 16.56 27.05 -1.22
N GLY A 111 17.41 26.24 -1.87
CA GLY A 111 16.99 25.15 -2.76
C GLY A 111 16.37 23.92 -2.09
N GLN A 112 16.28 23.87 -0.76
CA GLN A 112 15.75 22.70 -0.05
C GLN A 112 14.27 22.89 0.30
N ARG A 113 13.38 22.19 -0.41
CA ARG A 113 11.93 22.21 -0.13
C ARG A 113 11.59 21.12 0.87
N GLN A 114 11.05 21.50 2.04
CA GLN A 114 10.59 20.54 3.04
C GLN A 114 9.09 20.28 2.88
N TYR A 115 8.70 19.00 2.88
CA TYR A 115 7.32 18.56 2.80
C TYR A 115 6.94 17.73 4.02
N LYS A 116 5.68 17.85 4.45
CA LYS A 116 5.08 16.98 5.47
C LYS A 116 4.01 16.12 4.80
N LEU A 117 4.27 14.81 4.72
CA LEU A 117 3.45 13.88 3.94
C LEU A 117 3.01 12.70 4.81
N PRO A 118 1.82 12.14 4.60
CA PRO A 118 1.41 10.92 5.30
C PRO A 118 2.31 9.74 4.89
N MET A 119 2.51 8.76 5.78
CA MET A 119 3.35 7.60 5.49
C MET A 119 2.96 6.84 4.20
N GLY A 120 1.69 6.90 3.79
CA GLY A 120 1.20 6.25 2.56
C GLY A 120 1.65 6.91 1.26
N ASN A 121 2.20 8.13 1.32
CA ASN A 121 2.78 8.82 0.19
C ASN A 121 4.30 8.58 0.06
N ILE A 122 4.89 7.76 0.95
CA ILE A 122 6.32 7.46 0.95
C ILE A 122 6.56 6.03 0.50
N ILE A 123 7.45 5.86 -0.47
CA ILE A 123 7.90 4.57 -0.98
C ILE A 123 9.42 4.48 -0.75
N PRO A 124 9.89 3.58 0.12
CA PRO A 124 11.33 3.41 0.34
C PRO A 124 12.00 2.79 -0.89
N PHE A 125 13.21 3.26 -1.21
CA PHE A 125 14.01 2.66 -2.26
C PHE A 125 14.63 1.32 -1.81
N PRO A 126 14.91 0.40 -2.75
CA PRO A 126 15.74 -0.76 -2.48
C PRO A 126 17.15 -0.34 -2.06
N LYS A 127 17.77 -1.10 -1.16
CA LYS A 127 19.14 -0.80 -0.74
C LYS A 127 20.13 -1.10 -1.86
N SER A 128 20.97 -0.12 -2.22
CA SER A 128 21.97 -0.28 -3.27
C SER A 128 22.97 -1.43 -3.03
N ASN A 129 23.17 -1.85 -1.78
CA ASN A 129 24.08 -2.94 -1.40
C ASN A 129 23.39 -4.32 -1.29
N ASP A 130 22.08 -4.40 -1.57
CA ASP A 130 21.31 -5.65 -1.50
C ASP A 130 20.39 -5.82 -2.73
N PRO A 131 20.96 -6.15 -3.91
CA PRO A 131 20.18 -6.39 -5.12
C PRO A 131 19.26 -7.62 -5.00
N SER A 132 19.58 -8.57 -4.11
CA SER A 132 18.75 -9.77 -3.90
C SER A 132 17.44 -9.45 -3.18
N GLY A 133 17.46 -8.47 -2.27
CA GLY A 133 16.26 -7.97 -1.58
C GLY A 133 15.40 -7.00 -2.40
N ALA A 134 15.86 -6.59 -3.59
CA ALA A 134 15.15 -5.64 -4.42
C ALA A 134 13.93 -6.27 -5.14
N PRO A 135 12.86 -5.49 -5.36
CA PRO A 135 11.76 -5.91 -6.22
C PRO A 135 12.25 -6.24 -7.63
N ASP A 136 11.76 -7.36 -8.18
CA ASP A 136 12.03 -7.78 -9.55
C ASP A 136 10.81 -7.54 -10.42
N PHE A 137 10.94 -6.60 -11.35
CA PHE A 137 9.87 -6.22 -12.27
C PHE A 137 10.14 -6.89 -13.64
N PRO A 138 9.27 -7.80 -14.11
CA PRO A 138 9.45 -8.42 -15.40
C PRO A 138 9.23 -7.42 -16.55
N PRO A 139 9.80 -7.68 -17.75
CA PRO A 139 9.50 -6.89 -18.95
C PRO A 139 8.00 -6.74 -19.20
N GLY A 140 7.57 -5.54 -19.59
CA GLY A 140 6.18 -5.13 -19.75
C GLY A 140 5.51 -4.61 -18.48
N SER A 141 6.18 -4.66 -17.32
CA SER A 141 5.64 -4.10 -16.07
C SER A 141 5.74 -2.59 -16.05
N HIS A 142 4.75 -1.93 -15.44
CA HIS A 142 4.82 -0.51 -15.13
C HIS A 142 5.46 -0.29 -13.77
N VAL A 143 6.42 0.61 -13.73
CA VAL A 143 7.19 0.98 -12.54
C VAL A 143 7.24 2.48 -12.42
N LEU A 144 7.63 2.96 -11.24
CA LEU A 144 7.97 4.35 -11.02
C LEU A 144 9.50 4.43 -10.89
N ALA A 145 10.14 5.26 -11.71
CA ALA A 145 11.59 5.31 -11.80
C ALA A 145 12.12 6.74 -11.86
N VAL A 146 13.28 6.97 -11.26
CA VAL A 146 13.97 8.26 -11.33
C VAL A 146 14.46 8.51 -12.75
N TYR A 147 14.11 9.66 -13.33
CA TYR A 147 14.62 10.01 -14.65
C TYR A 147 16.12 10.35 -14.57
N PRO A 148 16.96 9.88 -15.52
CA PRO A 148 18.39 10.14 -15.48
C PRO A 148 18.71 11.65 -15.44
N GLY A 149 19.47 12.07 -14.42
CA GLY A 149 19.88 13.46 -14.25
C GLY A 149 18.90 14.36 -13.48
N THR A 150 17.77 13.83 -13.02
CA THR A 150 16.80 14.58 -12.20
C THR A 150 16.55 13.90 -10.85
N THR A 151 15.80 14.58 -9.98
CA THR A 151 15.28 14.05 -8.71
C THR A 151 13.81 13.66 -8.79
N ALA A 152 13.18 13.74 -9.97
CA ALA A 152 11.79 13.38 -10.17
C ALA A 152 11.64 11.92 -10.64
N LEU A 153 10.54 11.30 -10.23
CA LEU A 153 10.17 9.96 -10.69
C LEU A 153 8.97 10.02 -11.62
N TYR A 154 9.03 9.23 -12.68
CA TYR A 154 8.00 9.13 -13.70
C TYR A 154 7.63 7.67 -13.90
N LYS A 155 6.40 7.45 -14.38
CA LYS A 155 5.98 6.12 -14.79
C LYS A 155 6.80 5.69 -16.00
N ALA A 156 7.26 4.46 -15.96
CA ALA A 156 8.01 3.85 -17.03
C ALA A 156 7.57 2.39 -17.23
N THR A 157 7.80 1.88 -18.42
CA THR A 157 7.59 0.49 -18.77
C THR A 157 8.92 -0.25 -18.83
N VAL A 158 9.00 -1.40 -18.16
CA VAL A 158 10.21 -2.21 -18.13
C VAL A 158 10.42 -2.90 -19.47
N VAL A 159 11.53 -2.60 -20.14
CA VAL A 159 11.93 -3.30 -21.39
C VAL A 159 12.83 -4.49 -21.04
N HIS A 160 13.81 -4.28 -20.17
CA HIS A 160 14.72 -5.32 -19.69
C HIS A 160 14.87 -5.27 -18.17
N GLY A 161 14.73 -6.42 -17.52
CA GLY A 161 14.91 -6.56 -16.07
C GLY A 161 16.39 -6.52 -15.62
N HIS A 162 16.61 -6.13 -14.37
CA HIS A 162 17.95 -5.92 -13.78
C HIS A 162 18.82 -7.17 -13.69
N ARG A 163 18.22 -8.36 -13.50
CA ARG A 163 18.94 -9.61 -13.24
C ARG A 163 19.66 -10.23 -14.44
N LYS A 164 19.57 -9.62 -15.63
CA LYS A 164 20.19 -10.16 -16.85
C LYS A 164 21.60 -9.63 -17.12
N ARG A 165 22.07 -8.60 -16.41
CA ARG A 165 23.35 -7.93 -16.68
C ARG A 165 24.24 -7.87 -15.43
N LYS A 166 25.54 -7.67 -15.64
CA LYS A 166 26.55 -7.51 -14.57
C LYS A 166 26.34 -6.26 -13.69
N THR A 167 25.45 -5.36 -14.09
CA THR A 167 25.31 -4.01 -13.49
C THR A 167 24.01 -3.82 -12.69
N ASP A 168 23.14 -4.84 -12.60
CA ASP A 168 21.85 -4.75 -11.89
C ASP A 168 21.01 -3.52 -12.29
N ASP A 169 21.02 -3.15 -13.58
CA ASP A 169 20.26 -2.01 -14.11
C ASP A 169 19.02 -2.46 -14.89
N TYR A 170 17.92 -1.73 -14.71
CA TYR A 170 16.75 -1.84 -15.58
C TYR A 170 16.95 -1.02 -16.86
N VAL A 171 16.38 -1.52 -17.96
CA VAL A 171 16.16 -0.73 -19.17
C VAL A 171 14.69 -0.39 -19.23
N LEU A 172 14.38 0.90 -19.23
CA LEU A 172 13.04 1.46 -19.10
C LEU A 172 12.71 2.38 -20.27
N GLU A 173 11.44 2.41 -20.65
CA GLU A 173 10.85 3.37 -21.58
C GLU A 173 9.91 4.27 -20.75
N PHE A 174 10.18 5.57 -20.71
CA PHE A 174 9.39 6.52 -19.93
C PHE A 174 8.20 7.01 -20.75
N ASP A 175 7.00 6.96 -20.19
CA ASP A 175 5.75 7.30 -20.90
C ASP A 175 5.69 8.79 -21.33
N ASP A 176 6.53 9.67 -20.75
CA ASP A 176 6.57 11.12 -21.04
C ASP A 176 7.68 11.51 -22.06
N ASP A 177 8.57 10.58 -22.45
CA ASP A 177 9.75 10.85 -23.30
C ASP A 177 9.48 10.49 -24.79
N GLU A 178 8.23 10.56 -25.26
CA GLU A 178 7.87 10.20 -26.65
C GLU A 178 8.48 11.17 -27.66
N GLU A 179 9.44 10.68 -28.44
CA GLU A 179 10.11 11.42 -29.51
C GLU A 179 9.96 10.66 -30.84
N ASP A 180 9.48 11.34 -31.87
CA ASP A 180 9.27 10.81 -33.24
C ASP A 180 8.46 9.49 -33.28
N GLY A 181 7.49 9.34 -32.37
CA GLY A 181 6.64 8.15 -32.26
C GLY A 181 7.32 6.94 -31.59
N SER A 182 8.43 7.15 -30.90
CA SER A 182 9.15 6.12 -30.14
C SER A 182 9.53 6.58 -28.74
N LEU A 183 9.51 5.66 -27.77
CA LEU A 183 10.02 5.91 -26.42
C LEU A 183 11.51 5.51 -26.37
N PRO A 184 12.43 6.41 -26.00
CA PRO A 184 13.84 6.08 -25.88
C PRO A 184 14.08 5.16 -24.67
N GLN A 185 15.00 4.21 -24.84
CA GLN A 185 15.40 3.30 -23.77
C GLN A 185 16.43 3.94 -22.86
N ARG A 186 16.09 4.07 -21.58
CA ARG A 186 16.96 4.62 -20.54
C ARG A 186 17.41 3.51 -19.59
N THR A 187 18.68 3.55 -19.19
CA THR A 187 19.23 2.62 -18.20
C THR A 187 19.11 3.26 -16.81
N VAL A 188 18.41 2.60 -15.89
CA VAL A 188 18.17 3.10 -14.53
C VAL A 188 18.58 2.02 -13.51
N PRO A 189 19.40 2.34 -12.50
CA PRO A 189 19.80 1.38 -11.47
C PRO A 189 18.61 0.82 -10.70
N PHE A 190 18.67 -0.46 -10.30
CA PHE A 190 17.56 -1.10 -9.56
C PHE A 190 17.12 -0.34 -8.29
N HIS A 191 18.06 0.29 -7.58
CA HIS A 191 17.78 1.03 -6.36
C HIS A 191 17.10 2.39 -6.62
N LYS A 192 16.89 2.76 -7.88
CA LYS A 192 16.11 3.94 -8.31
C LYS A 192 14.79 3.56 -8.98
N VAL A 193 14.40 2.29 -8.90
CA VAL A 193 13.15 1.77 -9.46
C VAL A 193 12.29 1.22 -8.33
N VAL A 194 11.04 1.68 -8.26
CA VAL A 194 10.07 1.24 -7.25
C VAL A 194 8.76 0.81 -7.91
N ALA A 195 7.93 0.10 -7.14
CA ALA A 195 6.62 -0.34 -7.61
C ALA A 195 5.74 0.87 -7.89
N LEU A 196 4.97 0.81 -8.97
CA LEU A 196 3.94 1.81 -9.25
C LEU A 196 2.79 1.65 -8.24
N PRO A 197 2.45 2.66 -7.43
CA PRO A 197 1.36 2.56 -6.47
C PRO A 197 0.00 2.45 -7.18
N GLU A 198 -0.90 1.65 -6.60
CA GLU A 198 -2.25 1.47 -7.13
C GLU A 198 -3.02 2.81 -7.13
N GLY A 199 -3.60 3.16 -8.29
CA GLY A 199 -4.32 4.42 -8.46
C GLY A 199 -3.45 5.61 -8.88
N HIS A 200 -2.18 5.38 -9.26
CA HIS A 200 -1.33 6.40 -9.85
C HIS A 200 -2.00 7.05 -11.07
N ARG A 201 -2.12 8.38 -11.03
CA ARG A 201 -2.65 9.22 -12.11
C ARG A 201 -1.50 9.87 -12.85
N GLN A 202 -1.47 9.66 -14.17
CA GLN A 202 -0.52 10.29 -15.08
C GLN A 202 -1.25 10.96 -16.24
#